data_AF-A0A2L0PN82-F1
#
_entry.id   AF-A0A2L0PN82-F1
#
_cell.length_a   1.000
_cell.length_b   1.000
_cell.length_c   1.000
_cell.angle_alpha   90.00
_cell.angle_beta   90.00
_cell.angle_gamma   90.00
#
_symmetry.space_group_name_H-M   'P 1'
#
loop_
_entity.id
_entity.type
_entity.pdbx_description
1 polymer ?
#
loop_
_entity_poly.entity_id
_entity_poly.type
_entity_poly.pdbx_seq_one_letter_code
_entity_poly.pdbx_strand_id
1 'polypeptide(L)'
;MKKWLLTLYVSMSLLMPMTASANELSALCRSASDFAGGILDARKAGVHNTDALNVVEQITAGLNGSEKQIFGNLLRGMVGIVYSLPSSQVHFKHKTDSDTFRRNFVNSLHVECIRQNS
;
A
#
# COMPACT_ATOMS: atom_id res chain seq x y z
N MET A 1 -3.89 14.61 -14.75
CA MET A 1 -4.09 13.22 -15.22
C MET A 1 -3.57 12.15 -14.25
N LYS A 2 -2.36 12.28 -13.65
CA LYS A 2 -1.78 11.27 -12.75
C LYS A 2 -2.58 10.95 -11.46
N LYS A 3 -3.27 11.94 -10.87
CA LYS A 3 -4.04 11.78 -9.61
C LYS A 3 -5.22 10.81 -9.74
N TRP A 4 -5.89 10.79 -10.89
CA TRP A 4 -7.08 9.97 -11.14
C TRP A 4 -6.75 8.48 -11.31
N LEU A 5 -5.60 8.17 -11.90
CA LEU A 5 -5.15 6.78 -12.04
C LEU A 5 -4.87 6.16 -10.68
N LEU A 6 -4.26 6.92 -9.77
CA LEU A 6 -3.98 6.45 -8.42
C LEU A 6 -5.25 6.08 -7.65
N THR A 7 -6.30 6.93 -7.74
CA THR A 7 -7.59 6.65 -7.11
C THR A 7 -8.24 5.38 -7.65
N LEU A 8 -8.10 5.12 -8.97
CA LEU A 8 -8.62 3.93 -9.64
C LEU A 8 -7.90 2.64 -9.22
N TYR A 9 -6.56 2.68 -9.10
CA TYR A 9 -5.79 1.52 -8.64
C TYR A 9 -6.01 1.20 -7.17
N VAL A 10 -6.26 2.22 -6.34
CA VAL A 10 -6.43 2.06 -4.89
C VAL A 10 -7.86 1.69 -4.51
N SER A 11 -8.87 2.24 -5.19
CA SER A 11 -10.28 1.95 -4.90
C SER A 11 -10.66 0.50 -5.21
N MET A 12 -10.02 -0.09 -6.23
CA MET A 12 -10.30 -1.46 -6.65
C MET A 12 -9.78 -2.51 -5.65
N SER A 13 -8.82 -2.15 -4.79
CA SER A 13 -8.23 -3.06 -3.79
C SER A 13 -8.99 -3.09 -2.45
N LEU A 14 -9.93 -2.18 -2.21
CA LEU A 14 -10.54 -1.98 -0.88
C LEU A 14 -11.97 -2.52 -0.73
N LEU A 15 -12.54 -3.17 -1.75
CA LEU A 15 -13.96 -3.54 -1.79
C LEU A 15 -14.31 -4.93 -1.20
N MET A 16 -13.41 -5.61 -0.48
CA MET A 16 -13.74 -6.92 0.10
C MET A 16 -14.29 -6.82 1.52
N PRO A 17 -15.46 -7.43 1.81
CA PRO A 17 -16.04 -7.45 3.14
C PRO A 17 -15.21 -8.34 4.08
N MET A 18 -14.93 -7.84 5.29
CA MET A 18 -14.25 -8.58 6.36
C MET A 18 -15.24 -9.55 7.03
N THR A 19 -14.98 -10.85 6.95
CA THR A 19 -15.66 -11.89 7.77
C THR A 19 -14.67 -12.87 8.42
N ALA A 20 -14.79 -13.00 9.75
CA ALA A 20 -13.90 -13.55 10.79
C ALA A 20 -12.96 -14.74 10.52
N SER A 21 -11.74 -14.64 11.10
CA SER A 21 -10.68 -15.65 11.37
C SER A 21 -9.68 -15.95 10.25
N ALA A 22 -8.36 -15.98 10.59
CA ALA A 22 -7.12 -16.26 9.80
C ALA A 22 -7.05 -15.80 8.33
N ASN A 23 -8.06 -16.14 7.54
CA ASN A 23 -8.38 -15.55 6.25
C ASN A 23 -8.53 -14.03 6.29
N GLU A 24 -9.15 -13.44 7.31
CA GLU A 24 -9.25 -11.97 7.39
C GLU A 24 -7.91 -11.29 7.57
N LEU A 25 -7.06 -11.84 8.45
CA LEU A 25 -5.73 -11.30 8.67
C LEU A 25 -4.89 -11.43 7.39
N SER A 26 -4.95 -12.59 6.74
CA SER A 26 -4.29 -12.80 5.45
C SER A 26 -4.82 -11.83 4.37
N ALA A 27 -6.13 -11.61 4.30
CA ALA A 27 -6.76 -10.68 3.36
C ALA A 27 -6.38 -9.21 3.66
N LEU A 28 -6.31 -8.83 4.93
CA LEU A 28 -5.86 -7.51 5.37
C LEU A 28 -4.38 -7.30 5.03
N CYS A 29 -3.52 -8.27 5.36
CA CYS A 29 -2.10 -8.25 5.02
C CYS A 29 -1.90 -8.16 3.50
N ARG A 30 -2.71 -8.88 2.73
CA ARG A 30 -2.67 -8.81 1.27
C ARG A 30 -3.06 -7.42 0.77
N SER A 31 -4.18 -6.89 1.24
CA SER A 31 -4.68 -5.56 0.85
C SER A 31 -3.69 -4.45 1.20
N ALA A 32 -3.10 -4.49 2.40
CA ALA A 32 -2.09 -3.54 2.84
C ALA A 32 -0.80 -3.63 1.99
N SER A 33 -0.38 -4.84 1.63
CA SER A 33 0.80 -5.06 0.79
C SER A 33 0.57 -4.62 -0.65
N ASP A 34 -0.62 -4.88 -1.22
CA ASP A 34 -1.00 -4.42 -2.55
C ASP A 34 -1.12 -2.89 -2.59
N PHE A 35 -1.64 -2.26 -1.52
CA PHE A 35 -1.62 -0.81 -1.34
C PHE A 35 -0.19 -0.25 -1.36
N ALA A 36 0.74 -0.86 -0.60
CA ALA A 36 2.15 -0.47 -0.62
C ALA A 36 2.77 -0.61 -2.02
N GLY A 37 2.40 -1.65 -2.77
CA GLY A 37 2.78 -1.81 -4.18
C GLY A 37 2.29 -0.67 -5.06
N GLY A 38 1.04 -0.22 -4.88
CA GLY A 38 0.49 0.95 -5.58
C GLY A 38 1.21 2.25 -5.23
N ILE A 39 1.57 2.45 -3.95
CA ILE A 39 2.37 3.61 -3.53
C ILE A 39 3.79 3.56 -4.10
N LEU A 40 4.39 2.38 -4.21
CA LEU A 40 5.69 2.20 -4.87
C LEU A 40 5.64 2.62 -6.34
N ASP A 41 4.60 2.20 -7.06
CA ASP A 41 4.38 2.60 -8.46
C ASP A 41 4.15 4.12 -8.60
N ALA A 42 3.41 4.71 -7.65
CA ALA A 42 3.20 6.15 -7.58
C ALA A 42 4.52 6.91 -7.38
N ARG A 43 5.34 6.45 -6.42
CA ARG A 43 6.66 7.04 -6.15
C ARG A 43 7.56 6.97 -7.38
N LYS A 44 7.57 5.84 -8.09
CA LYS A 44 8.26 5.68 -9.39
C LYS A 44 7.79 6.69 -10.44
N ALA A 45 6.51 7.03 -10.44
CA ALA A 45 5.93 8.02 -11.35
C ALA A 45 6.18 9.49 -10.95
N GLY A 46 6.92 9.72 -9.87
CA GLY A 46 7.28 11.03 -9.33
C GLY A 46 6.26 11.61 -8.34
N VAL A 47 5.38 10.80 -7.77
CA VAL A 47 4.49 11.24 -6.69
C VAL A 47 5.31 11.48 -5.43
N HIS A 48 5.02 12.58 -4.71
CA HIS A 48 5.68 12.93 -3.46
C HIS A 48 5.01 12.27 -2.25
N ASN A 49 5.77 12.14 -1.15
CA ASN A 49 5.28 11.55 0.10
C ASN A 49 3.99 12.24 0.60
N THR A 50 3.95 13.57 0.56
CA THR A 50 2.79 14.36 0.95
C THR A 50 1.54 14.03 0.14
N ASP A 51 1.68 13.81 -1.18
CA ASP A 51 0.55 13.41 -2.02
C ASP A 51 0.06 12.00 -1.70
N ALA A 52 0.99 11.07 -1.41
CA ALA A 52 0.64 9.71 -0.98
C ALA A 52 -0.07 9.70 0.38
N LEU A 53 0.35 10.55 1.32
CA LEU A 53 -0.31 10.70 2.62
C LEU A 53 -1.71 11.30 2.47
N ASN A 54 -1.90 12.28 1.59
CA ASN A 54 -3.23 12.84 1.30
C ASN A 54 -4.20 11.77 0.77
N VAL A 55 -3.70 10.78 0.01
CA VAL A 55 -4.51 9.66 -0.47
C VAL A 55 -4.98 8.79 0.69
N VAL A 56 -4.12 8.55 1.70
CA VAL A 56 -4.53 7.86 2.93
C VAL A 56 -5.64 8.63 3.65
N GLU A 57 -5.52 9.96 3.73
CA GLU A 57 -6.56 10.80 4.33
C GLU A 57 -7.89 10.70 3.58
N GLN A 58 -7.85 10.64 2.25
CA GLN A 58 -9.05 10.46 1.42
C GLN A 58 -9.69 9.08 1.63
N ILE A 59 -8.90 8.01 1.66
CA ILE A 59 -9.40 6.64 1.90
C ILE A 59 -10.06 6.55 3.27
N THR A 60 -9.46 7.17 4.28
CA THR A 60 -9.93 7.09 5.67
C THR A 60 -10.95 8.16 6.04
N ALA A 61 -11.30 9.05 5.11
CA ALA A 61 -12.26 10.13 5.36
C ALA A 61 -13.66 9.61 5.72
N GLY A 62 -14.07 8.47 5.16
CA GLY A 62 -15.37 7.83 5.42
C GLY A 62 -15.41 6.93 6.66
N LEU A 63 -14.26 6.68 7.31
CA LEU A 63 -14.17 5.87 8.51
C LEU A 63 -14.37 6.74 9.76
N ASN A 64 -14.86 6.14 10.86
CA ASN A 64 -15.09 6.84 12.12
C ASN A 64 -14.38 6.14 13.29
N GLY A 65 -14.19 6.87 14.39
CA GLY A 65 -13.69 6.31 15.66
C GLY A 65 -12.34 5.58 15.54
N SER A 66 -12.26 4.42 16.18
CA SER A 66 -11.05 3.58 16.22
C SER A 66 -10.65 3.01 14.86
N GLU A 67 -11.61 2.70 13.98
CA GLU A 67 -11.34 2.18 12.64
C GLU A 67 -10.52 3.18 11.82
N LYS A 68 -10.91 4.46 11.85
CA LYS A 68 -10.16 5.53 11.17
C LYS A 68 -8.71 5.60 11.66
N GLN A 69 -8.50 5.46 12.97
CA GLN A 69 -7.16 5.50 13.56
C GLN A 69 -6.34 4.27 13.17
N ILE A 70 -6.92 3.06 13.28
CA ILE A 70 -6.23 1.80 12.97
C ILE A 70 -5.86 1.75 11.48
N PHE A 71 -6.82 1.96 10.58
CA PHE A 71 -6.56 1.97 9.13
C PHE A 71 -5.67 3.13 8.71
N GLY A 72 -5.88 4.33 9.28
CA GLY A 72 -5.05 5.49 9.00
C GLY A 72 -3.59 5.25 9.36
N ASN A 73 -3.32 4.68 10.54
CA ASN A 73 -1.97 4.37 10.97
C ASN A 73 -1.34 3.25 10.13
N LEU A 74 -2.11 2.21 9.81
CA LEU A 74 -1.65 1.11 8.94
C LEU A 74 -1.22 1.63 7.56
N LEU A 75 -2.10 2.38 6.88
CA LEU A 75 -1.83 2.88 5.54
C LEU A 75 -0.72 3.95 5.52
N ARG A 76 -0.66 4.84 6.52
CA ARG A 76 0.47 5.77 6.69
C ARG A 76 1.79 5.01 6.91
N GLY A 77 1.76 3.92 7.68
CA GLY A 77 2.91 3.03 7.86
C GLY A 77 3.39 2.45 6.53
N MET A 78 2.47 1.97 5.68
CA MET A 78 2.82 1.48 4.34
C MET A 78 3.44 2.56 3.45
N VAL A 79 2.90 3.78 3.47
CA VAL A 79 3.53 4.93 2.79
C VAL A 79 4.94 5.16 3.35
N GLY A 80 5.10 5.17 4.67
CA GLY A 80 6.40 5.33 5.33
C GLY A 80 7.43 4.28 4.89
N ILE A 81 7.05 3.01 4.82
CA ILE A 81 7.91 1.92 4.34
C ILE A 81 8.34 2.16 2.89
N VAL A 82 7.40 2.54 2.01
CA VAL A 82 7.73 2.79 0.62
C VAL A 82 8.68 3.97 0.48
N TYR A 83 8.47 5.06 1.21
CA TYR A 83 9.29 6.27 1.11
C TYR A 83 10.61 6.20 1.87
N SER A 84 10.79 5.24 2.79
CA SER A 84 12.08 4.96 3.43
C SER A 84 13.04 4.22 2.50
N LEU A 85 12.55 3.59 1.41
CA LEU A 85 13.42 2.94 0.43
C LEU A 85 14.38 3.97 -0.21
N PRO A 86 15.66 3.61 -0.43
CA PRO A 86 16.59 4.45 -1.17
C PRO A 86 16.09 4.74 -2.59
N SER A 87 16.29 5.96 -3.10
CA SER A 87 15.87 6.33 -4.46
C SER A 87 16.46 5.42 -5.55
N SER A 88 17.63 4.83 -5.31
CA SER A 88 18.27 3.85 -6.19
C SER A 88 17.52 2.51 -6.28
N GLN A 89 16.73 2.15 -5.27
CA GLN A 89 15.90 0.94 -5.27
C GLN A 89 14.52 1.18 -5.90
N VAL A 90 14.21 2.41 -6.28
CA VAL A 90 12.92 2.78 -6.89
C VAL A 90 13.07 3.04 -8.38
N HIS A 91 14.24 3.54 -8.82
CA HIS A 91 14.52 3.81 -10.23
C HIS A 91 15.27 2.65 -10.89
N PHE A 92 14.57 1.92 -11.74
CA PHE A 92 15.14 0.82 -12.53
C PHE A 92 15.30 1.25 -13.99
N LYS A 93 16.39 0.81 -14.63
CA LYS A 93 16.61 1.04 -16.06
C LYS A 93 15.72 0.14 -16.93
N HIS A 94 15.40 -1.06 -16.44
CA HIS A 94 14.60 -2.04 -17.16
C HIS A 94 13.26 -2.29 -16.47
N LYS A 95 12.20 -2.38 -17.27
CA LYS A 95 10.84 -2.66 -16.79
C LYS A 95 10.74 -4.01 -16.07
N THR A 96 11.39 -5.04 -16.59
CA THR A 96 11.38 -6.39 -16.00
C THR A 96 11.95 -6.41 -14.58
N ASP A 97 13.02 -5.64 -14.33
CA ASP A 97 13.64 -5.53 -13.00
C ASP A 97 12.72 -4.76 -12.05
N SER A 98 12.09 -3.69 -12.54
CA SER A 98 11.08 -2.93 -11.81
C SER A 98 9.90 -3.80 -11.39
N ASP A 99 9.38 -4.63 -12.30
CA ASP A 99 8.22 -5.49 -12.06
C ASP A 99 8.58 -6.65 -11.11
N THR A 100 9.80 -7.18 -11.23
CA THR A 100 10.32 -8.21 -10.33
C THR A 100 10.51 -7.67 -8.92
N PHE A 101 11.14 -6.50 -8.80
CA PHE A 101 11.27 -5.82 -7.52
C PHE A 101 9.92 -5.55 -6.88
N ARG A 102 8.95 -5.02 -7.65
CA ARG A 102 7.59 -4.75 -7.15
C ARG A 102 6.93 -6.01 -6.60
N ARG A 103 6.96 -7.12 -7.35
CA ARG A 103 6.38 -8.40 -6.90
C ARG A 103 7.06 -8.90 -5.63
N ASN A 104 8.39 -8.85 -5.57
CA ASN A 104 9.14 -9.29 -4.40
C ASN A 104 8.84 -8.41 -3.19
N PHE A 105 8.81 -7.09 -3.37
CA PHE A 105 8.46 -6.13 -2.32
C PHE A 105 7.07 -6.40 -1.72
N VAL A 106 6.06 -6.53 -2.57
CA VAL A 106 4.68 -6.81 -2.13
C VAL A 106 4.58 -8.17 -1.43
N ASN A 107 5.21 -9.21 -1.99
CA ASN A 107 5.19 -10.54 -1.37
C ASN A 107 5.94 -10.56 -0.03
N SER A 108 7.07 -9.87 0.09
CA SER A 108 7.83 -9.77 1.34
C SER A 108 7.02 -9.06 2.41
N LEU A 109 6.32 -7.96 2.08
CA LEU A 109 5.43 -7.29 3.03
C LEU A 109 4.28 -8.17 3.49
N HIS A 110 3.68 -8.93 2.56
CA HIS A 110 2.58 -9.82 2.88
C HIS A 110 3.03 -10.94 3.83
N VAL A 111 4.14 -11.60 3.51
CA VAL A 111 4.72 -12.67 4.34
C VAL A 111 5.09 -12.15 5.73
N GLU A 112 5.73 -10.98 5.80
CA GLU A 112 6.13 -10.38 7.07
C GLU A 112 4.92 -9.96 7.92
N CYS A 113 3.86 -9.43 7.30
CA CYS A 113 2.63 -9.08 7.98
C CYS A 113 1.96 -10.31 8.62
N ILE A 114 1.88 -11.43 7.88
CA ILE A 114 1.35 -12.69 8.43
C ILE A 114 2.24 -13.17 9.59
N ARG A 115 3.56 -13.15 9.41
CA ARG A 115 4.52 -13.64 10.43
C ARG A 115 4.43 -12.87 11.75
N GLN A 116 4.20 -11.56 11.73
CA GLN A 116 4.11 -10.76 12.96
C GLN A 116 2.78 -10.90 13.70
N ASN A 117 1.76 -11.46 13.06
CA ASN A 117 0.39 -11.54 13.59
C ASN A 117 -0.13 -12.99 13.71
N SER A 118 0.75 -13.98 13.53
CA SER A 118 0.51 -15.42 13.77
C SER A 118 1.20 -15.84 15.07
#